data_AF-X1A1J1-F1
#
_entry.id   AF-X1A1J1-F1
#
_cell.length_a   1.000
_cell.length_b   1.000
_cell.length_c   1.000
_cell.angle_alpha   90.00
_cell.angle_beta   90.00
_cell.angle_gamma   90.00
#
_symmetry.space_group_name_H-M   'P 1'
#
loop_
_entity.id
_entity.type
_entity.pdbx_description
1 polymer ?
#
loop_
_entity_poly.entity_id
_entity_poly.type
_entity_poly.pdbx_seq_one_letter_code
_entity_poly.pdbx_strand_id
1 'polypeptide(L)'
;NNPYYKVEESILEKIYLIINRTRTHHQVQTPASLRSGIALARLTGVAQKRNKKADSNKILRNLASNVLFGAIQAKPGVKAKDVIVNIISQVLGST
;
A
#
# COMPACT_ATOMS: atom_id res chain seq x y z
N ASN A 1 -8.07 10.16 -11.34
CA ASN A 1 -7.38 9.91 -12.63
C ASN A 1 -6.37 11.03 -12.89
N ASN A 2 -5.15 10.70 -13.32
CA ASN A 2 -4.10 11.66 -13.65
C ASN A 2 -3.92 11.70 -15.18
N PRO A 3 -3.75 12.88 -15.84
CA PRO A 3 -3.56 12.96 -17.28
C PRO A 3 -2.32 12.21 -17.80
N TYR A 4 -1.34 11.89 -16.93
CA TYR A 4 -0.08 11.27 -17.34
C TYR A 4 -0.03 9.74 -17.18
N TYR A 5 -0.93 9.16 -16.38
CA TYR A 5 -1.02 7.72 -16.14
C TYR A 5 -2.42 7.33 -15.62
N LYS A 6 -2.89 6.16 -16.04
CA LYS A 6 -4.13 5.54 -15.54
C LYS A 6 -3.76 4.42 -14.59
N VAL A 7 -4.41 4.39 -13.42
CA VAL A 7 -4.34 3.26 -12.50
C VAL A 7 -5.66 2.51 -12.64
N GLU A 8 -5.60 1.18 -12.76
CA GLU A 8 -6.80 0.35 -12.82
C GLU A 8 -7.62 0.48 -11.53
N GLU A 9 -8.94 0.43 -11.67
CA GLU A 9 -9.86 0.56 -10.54
C GLU A 9 -9.63 -0.54 -9.50
N SER A 10 -9.39 -1.79 -9.93
CA SER A 10 -9.02 -2.91 -9.07
C SER A 10 -7.76 -2.63 -8.21
N ILE A 11 -6.80 -1.87 -8.74
CA ILE A 11 -5.58 -1.47 -8.02
C ILE A 11 -5.88 -0.32 -7.05
N LEU A 12 -6.73 0.63 -7.45
CA LEU A 12 -7.18 1.71 -6.56
C LEU A 12 -7.96 1.15 -5.36
N GLU A 13 -8.84 0.18 -5.57
CA GLU A 13 -9.55 -0.53 -4.51
C GLU A 13 -8.59 -1.25 -3.57
N LYS A 14 -7.58 -1.95 -4.10
CA LYS A 14 -6.53 -2.59 -3.28
C LYS A 14 -5.77 -1.56 -2.44
N ILE A 15 -5.41 -0.40 -3.01
CA ILE A 15 -4.76 0.68 -2.27
C ILE A 15 -5.68 1.18 -1.14
N TYR A 16 -6.95 1.40 -1.44
CA TYR A 16 -7.93 1.80 -0.44
C TYR A 16 -8.04 0.78 0.70
N LEU A 17 -8.15 -0.51 0.36
CA LEU A 17 -8.22 -1.61 1.32
C LEU A 17 -6.96 -1.68 2.19
N ILE A 18 -5.76 -1.52 1.62
CA ILE A 18 -4.51 -1.47 2.38
C ILE A 18 -4.55 -0.35 3.42
N ILE A 19 -4.91 0.88 3.01
CA ILE A 19 -4.99 2.03 3.93
C ILE A 19 -6.07 1.80 4.99
N ASN A 20 -7.24 1.30 4.59
CA ASN A 20 -8.33 1.02 5.52
C ASN A 20 -7.92 -0.02 6.58
N ARG A 21 -7.19 -1.07 6.17
CA ARG A 21 -6.68 -2.10 7.09
C ARG A 21 -5.70 -1.53 8.10
N THR A 22 -4.89 -0.53 7.75
CA THR A 22 -4.04 0.13 8.75
C THR A 22 -4.84 0.79 9.88
N ARG A 23 -6.08 1.24 9.59
CA ARG A 23 -6.98 1.90 10.57
C ARG A 23 -7.69 0.91 11.48
N THR A 24 -7.96 -0.30 11.00
CA THR A 24 -8.67 -1.33 11.76
C THR A 24 -7.74 -2.35 12.41
N HIS A 25 -6.42 -2.27 12.18
CA HIS A 25 -5.47 -3.25 12.68
C HIS A 25 -5.10 -3.02 14.15
N HIS A 26 -5.40 -3.99 15.01
CA HIS A 26 -5.23 -3.91 16.47
C HIS A 26 -3.80 -3.60 16.97
N GLN A 27 -2.77 -3.93 16.18
CA GLN A 27 -1.36 -3.66 16.52
C GLN A 27 -0.84 -2.30 16.02
N VAL A 28 -1.64 -1.57 15.24
CA VAL A 28 -1.28 -0.23 14.76
C VAL A 28 -1.70 0.79 15.80
N GLN A 29 -0.77 1.66 16.17
CA GLN A 29 -1.01 2.81 17.05
C GLN A 29 -1.42 4.03 16.24
N THR A 30 -0.64 4.35 15.19
CA THR A 30 -0.93 5.46 14.27
C THR A 30 -1.13 4.89 12.86
N PRO A 31 -2.34 4.97 12.29
CA PRO A 31 -2.63 4.41 10.98
C PRO A 31 -2.14 5.30 9.84
N ALA A 32 -2.07 4.73 8.64
CA ALA A 32 -1.70 5.49 7.45
C ALA A 32 -2.80 6.50 7.10
N SER A 33 -2.36 7.71 6.74
CA SER A 33 -3.26 8.78 6.33
C SER A 33 -3.84 8.55 4.92
N LEU A 34 -4.88 9.31 4.56
CA LEU A 34 -5.38 9.34 3.18
C LEU A 34 -4.28 9.77 2.18
N ARG A 35 -3.37 10.66 2.60
CA ARG A 35 -2.24 11.10 1.77
C ARG A 35 -1.31 9.94 1.41
N SER A 36 -1.14 8.97 2.30
CA SER A 36 -0.37 7.75 2.01
C SER A 36 -1.03 6.91 0.92
N GLY A 37 -2.37 6.85 0.89
CA GLY A 37 -3.12 6.22 -0.20
C GLY A 37 -2.95 6.94 -1.54
N ILE A 38 -3.04 8.27 -1.54
CA ILE A 38 -2.82 9.10 -2.75
C ILE A 38 -1.38 8.93 -3.27
N ALA A 39 -0.39 8.92 -2.36
CA ALA A 39 1.01 8.69 -2.69
C ALA A 39 1.20 7.30 -3.32
N LEU A 40 0.57 6.25 -2.76
CA LEU A 40 0.59 4.92 -3.34
C LEU A 40 -0.01 4.89 -4.75
N ALA A 41 -1.18 5.48 -4.95
CA ALA A 41 -1.80 5.53 -6.27
C ALA A 41 -0.91 6.23 -7.30
N ARG A 42 -0.27 7.34 -6.91
CA ARG A 42 0.66 8.07 -7.78
C ARG A 42 1.92 7.26 -8.10
N LEU A 43 2.55 6.67 -7.08
CA LEU A 43 3.77 5.89 -7.27
C LEU A 43 3.50 4.63 -8.10
N THR A 44 2.40 3.92 -7.84
CA THR A 44 2.00 2.74 -8.60
C THR A 44 1.74 3.07 -10.06
N GLY A 45 0.99 4.13 -10.36
CA GLY A 45 0.73 4.53 -11.74
C GLY A 45 1.98 4.95 -12.51
N VAL A 46 2.91 5.68 -11.86
CA VAL A 46 4.21 6.02 -12.46
C VAL A 46 5.06 4.76 -12.69
N ALA A 47 5.09 3.84 -11.73
CA ALA A 47 5.86 2.59 -11.83
C ALA A 47 5.32 1.67 -12.93
N GLN A 48 4.00 1.49 -13.02
CA GLN A 48 3.34 0.74 -14.09
C GLN A 48 3.63 1.35 -15.48
N LYS A 49 3.62 2.68 -15.60
CA LYS A 49 3.97 3.36 -16.85
C LYS A 49 5.42 3.09 -17.27
N ARG A 50 6.36 3.10 -16.32
CA ARG A 50 7.78 2.80 -16.58
C ARG A 50 8.02 1.32 -16.89
N ASN A 51 7.21 0.42 -16.33
CA ASN A 51 7.42 -1.02 -16.38
C ASN A 51 6.15 -1.76 -16.83
N LYS A 52 5.79 -1.62 -18.12
CA LYS A 52 4.53 -2.14 -18.69
C LYS A 52 4.36 -3.66 -18.59
N LYS A 53 5.44 -4.43 -18.44
CA LYS A 53 5.42 -5.91 -18.34
C LYS A 53 5.45 -6.43 -16.90
N ALA A 54 5.62 -5.55 -15.91
CA ALA A 54 5.71 -5.96 -14.51
C ALA A 54 4.31 -6.17 -13.94
N ASP A 55 4.17 -7.22 -13.11
CA ASP A 55 2.93 -7.49 -12.38
C ASP A 55 2.57 -6.31 -11.46
N SER A 56 1.38 -5.74 -11.68
CA SER A 56 0.81 -4.64 -10.91
C SER A 56 0.73 -4.95 -9.41
N ASN A 57 0.44 -6.19 -9.02
CA ASN A 57 0.40 -6.58 -7.61
C ASN A 57 1.79 -6.58 -6.98
N LYS A 58 2.81 -7.06 -7.72
CA LYS A 58 4.21 -7.05 -7.27
C LYS A 58 4.73 -5.62 -7.11
N ILE A 59 4.41 -4.72 -8.06
CA ILE A 59 4.72 -3.29 -7.96
C ILE A 59 4.07 -2.69 -6.72
N LEU A 60 2.76 -2.92 -6.55
CA LEU A 60 2.00 -2.40 -5.42
C LEU A 60 2.54 -2.92 -4.08
N ARG A 61 2.88 -4.20 -3.98
CA ARG A 61 3.45 -4.82 -2.76
C ARG A 61 4.73 -4.13 -2.32
N ASN A 62 5.65 -3.90 -3.26
CA ASN A 62 6.92 -3.24 -2.99
C ASN A 62 6.73 -1.78 -2.57
N LEU A 63 5.88 -1.04 -3.29
CA LEU A 63 5.62 0.38 -2.98
C LEU A 63 4.85 0.54 -1.66
N ALA A 64 3.84 -0.30 -1.40
CA ALA A 64 3.08 -0.31 -0.16
C ALA A 64 3.99 -0.56 1.04
N SER A 65 4.94 -1.49 0.94
CA SER A 65 5.89 -1.76 2.02
C SER A 65 6.70 -0.52 2.39
N ASN A 66 7.23 0.19 1.39
CA ASN A 66 8.03 1.40 1.60
C ASN A 66 7.19 2.57 2.14
N VAL A 67 6.02 2.81 1.56
CA VAL A 67 5.15 3.93 1.98
C VAL A 67 4.60 3.69 3.38
N LEU A 68 4.14 2.48 3.69
CA LEU A 68 3.59 2.17 5.01
C LEU A 68 4.67 2.20 6.10
N PHE A 69 5.91 1.82 5.80
CA PHE A 69 7.00 1.86 6.77
C PHE A 69 7.24 3.26 7.34
N GLY A 70 7.06 4.31 6.53
CA GLY A 70 7.13 5.70 6.98
C GLY A 70 5.78 6.31 7.41
N ALA A 71 4.66 5.60 7.22
CA ALA A 71 3.32 6.15 7.41
C ALA A 71 2.54 5.53 8.58
N ILE A 72 2.99 4.40 9.12
CA ILE A 72 2.36 3.77 10.27
C ILE A 72 3.30 3.76 11.47
N GLN A 73 2.71 3.78 12.65
CA GLN A 73 3.41 3.51 13.91
C GLN A 73 2.79 2.27 14.53
N ALA A 74 3.59 1.24 14.80
CA ALA A 74 3.15 0.06 15.53
C ALA A 74 3.18 0.33 17.03
N LYS A 75 2.39 -0.43 17.79
CA LYS A 75 2.42 -0.40 19.26
C LYS A 75 3.81 -0.80 19.80
N PRO A 76 4.19 -0.32 21.00
CA PRO A 76 5.42 -0.74 21.65
C PRO A 76 5.54 -2.27 21.73
N GLY A 77 6.73 -2.81 21.43
CA GLY A 77 6.98 -4.26 21.40
C GLY A 77 6.56 -4.96 20.10
N VAL A 78 5.91 -4.27 19.15
CA VAL A 78 5.53 -4.84 17.85
C VAL A 78 6.45 -4.31 16.74
N LYS A 79 6.93 -5.21 15.89
CA LYS A 79 7.70 -4.83 14.70
C LYS A 79 6.75 -4.30 13.63
N ALA A 80 6.86 -3.02 13.29
CA ALA A 80 6.04 -2.39 12.25
C ALA A 80 6.12 -3.14 10.91
N LYS A 81 7.30 -3.67 10.56
CA LYS A 81 7.51 -4.46 9.34
C LYS A 81 6.58 -5.69 9.27
N ASP A 82 6.40 -6.41 10.38
CA ASP A 82 5.58 -7.62 10.41
C ASP A 82 4.10 -7.27 10.22
N VAL A 83 3.65 -6.17 10.85
CA VAL A 83 2.30 -5.62 10.68
C VAL A 83 2.05 -5.21 9.22
N ILE A 84 3.02 -4.53 8.60
CA ILE A 84 2.93 -4.10 7.20
C ILE A 84 2.83 -5.31 6.27
N VAL A 85 3.68 -6.31 6.46
CA VAL A 85 3.65 -7.55 5.66
C VAL A 85 2.30 -8.26 5.83
N ASN A 86 1.78 -8.32 7.06
CA ASN A 86 0.47 -8.92 7.33
C ASN A 86 -0.66 -8.19 6.58
N ILE A 87 -0.72 -6.86 6.72
CA ILE A 87 -1.74 -6.02 6.07
C ILE A 87 -1.69 -6.17 4.55
N ILE A 88 -0.49 -6.14 3.96
CA ILE A 88 -0.34 -6.26 2.51
C ILE A 88 -0.75 -7.66 2.03
N SER A 89 -0.33 -8.72 2.73
CA SER A 89 -0.70 -10.10 2.38
C SER A 89 -2.21 -10.36 2.49
N GLN A 90 -2.92 -9.71 3.41
CA GLN A 90 -4.38 -9.82 3.50
C GLN A 90 -5.13 -9.23 2.29
N VAL A 91 -4.53 -8.24 1.60
CA VAL A 91 -5.17 -7.56 0.47
C VAL A 91 -4.69 -8.11 -0.88
N LEU A 92 -3.40 -8.43 -0.99
CA LEU A 92 -2.78 -8.88 -2.25
C LEU A 92 -2.56 -10.39 -2.33
N GLY A 93 -2.85 -11.13 -1.26
CA GLY A 93 -2.53 -12.54 -1.11
C GLY A 93 -1.11 -12.79 -0.58
N SER A 94 -0.88 -14.03 -0.16
CA SER A 94 0.45 -14.55 0.16
C SER A 94 1.20 -14.83 -1.14
N THR A 95 2.34 -14.17 -1.33
CA THR A 95 3.35 -14.58 -2.32
C THR A 95 4.12 -15.77 -1.82
#